data_AF-A0A0H2SL62-F1
#
_entry.id   AF-A0A0H2SL62-F1
#
_cell.length_a   1.000
_cell.length_b   1.000
_cell.length_c   1.000
_cell.angle_alpha   90.00
_cell.angle_beta   90.00
_cell.angle_gamma   90.00
#
_symmetry.space_group_name_H-M   'P 1'
#
loop_
_entity.id
_entity.type
_entity.pdbx_description
1 polymer ?
#
loop_
_entity_poly.entity_id
_entity_poly.type
_entity_poly.pdbx_seq_one_letter_code
_entity_poly.pdbx_strand_id
1 'polypeptide(L)' 'MNFDNPNAYICSELIARIYHDVGVDIKQNLEFVSPDDIAKSEEMIKIL' A
#
# COMPACT_ATOMS: atom_id res chain seq x y z
N MET A 1 -13.53 -13.51 6.09
CA MET A 1 -12.25 -13.40 5.34
C MET A 1 -11.17 -13.87 6.29
N ASN A 2 -10.36 -14.86 5.90
CA ASN A 2 -9.25 -15.31 6.74
C ASN A 2 -8.12 -14.28 6.64
N PHE A 3 -8.04 -13.39 7.64
CA PHE A 3 -6.98 -12.40 7.76
C PHE A 3 -5.65 -13.01 8.27
N ASP A 4 -5.66 -14.29 8.65
CA ASP A 4 -4.50 -14.98 9.22
C ASP A 4 -3.61 -15.70 8.18
N ASN A 5 -3.84 -15.50 6.88
CA ASN A 5 -2.95 -16.04 5.86
C ASN A 5 -1.83 -15.03 5.56
N PRO A 6 -0.58 -15.27 6.01
CA PRO A 6 0.52 -14.33 5.82
C PRO A 6 0.95 -14.16 4.36
N ASN A 7 0.46 -15.01 3.46
CA ASN A 7 0.72 -14.95 2.02
C ASN A 7 -0.43 -14.33 1.21
N ALA A 8 -1.51 -13.90 1.86
CA ALA A 8 -2.64 -13.25 1.21
C ALA A 8 -2.64 -11.76 1.55
N TYR A 9 -2.38 -10.93 0.54
CA TYR A 9 -2.33 -9.48 0.69
C TYR A 9 -3.59 -8.82 0.16
N ILE A 10 -4.02 -7.74 0.83
CA ILE A 10 -4.93 -6.78 0.21
C ILE A 10 -4.18 -6.09 -0.94
N CYS A 11 -4.87 -5.78 -2.04
CA CYS A 11 -4.23 -5.17 -3.21
C CYS A 11 -3.42 -3.91 -2.87
N SER A 12 -3.95 -3.05 -2.01
CA SER A 12 -3.28 -1.83 -1.56
C SER A 12 -2.10 -2.09 -0.63
N GLU A 13 -2.16 -3.10 0.22
CA GLU A 13 -1.02 -3.53 1.04
C GLU A 13 0.14 -4.02 0.16
N LEU A 14 -0.15 -4.88 -0.83
CA LEU A 14 0.86 -5.41 -1.74
C LEU A 14 1.62 -4.27 -2.45
N ILE A 15 0.89 -3.31 -3.00
CA ILE A 15 1.49 -2.16 -3.68
C ILE A 15 2.33 -1.32 -2.71
N ALA A 16 1.81 -1.02 -1.52
CA ALA A 16 2.55 -0.23 -0.54
C ALA A 16 3.87 -0.90 -0.10
N ARG A 17 3.89 -2.24 0.03
CA ARG A 17 5.12 -3.00 0.30
C ARG A 17 6.14 -2.89 -0.84
N ILE A 18 5.70 -3.01 -2.10
CA ILE A 18 6.59 -2.87 -3.26
C ILE A 18 7.27 -1.49 -3.30
N TYR A 19 6.52 -0.42 -2.99
CA TYR A 19 7.08 0.94 -2.92
C TYR A 19 8.02 1.11 -1.71
N HIS A 20 7.67 0.55 -0.56
CA HIS A 20 8.52 0.58 0.62
C HIS A 20 9.88 -0.11 0.38
N ASP A 21 9.89 -1.24 -0.32
CA ASP A 21 11.12 -1.99 -0.66
C ASP A 21 12.11 -1.17 -1.51
N VAL A 22 11.63 -0.14 -2.23
CA VAL A 22 12.45 0.78 -3.01
C VAL A 22 12.62 2.16 -2.36
N GLY A 23 12.24 2.29 -1.09
CA GLY A 23 12.45 3.50 -0.27
C GLY A 23 11.36 4.57 -0.39
N VAL A 24 10.17 4.23 -0.87
CA VAL A 24 9.03 5.15 -0.97
C VAL A 24 7.96 4.76 0.04
N ASP A 25 7.79 5.60 1.06
CA ASP A 25 6.87 5.35 2.16
C ASP A 25 5.50 5.98 1.92
N ILE A 26 4.57 5.21 1.34
CA ILE A 26 3.17 5.65 1.15
C ILE A 26 2.46 5.86 2.52
N LYS A 27 2.69 4.95 3.47
CA LYS A 27 2.13 4.97 4.82
C LYS A 27 2.95 4.07 5.74
N GLN A 28 3.09 4.44 7.01
CA GLN A 28 3.90 3.68 7.97
C GLN A 28 3.32 2.30 8.36
N ASN A 29 1.99 2.14 8.32
CA ASN A 29 1.33 0.89 8.74
C ASN A 29 0.79 0.13 7.52
N LEU A 30 1.65 -0.69 6.91
CA LEU A 30 1.41 -1.34 5.62
C LEU A 30 0.22 -2.32 5.64
N GLU A 31 -0.06 -2.96 6.78
CA GLU A 31 -1.15 -3.95 6.96
C GLU A 31 -2.56 -3.32 6.90
N PHE A 32 -2.66 -1.98 6.99
CA PHE A 32 -3.93 -1.25 6.98
C PHE A 32 -3.95 -0.16 5.90
N VAL A 33 -3.19 -0.33 4.83
CA VAL A 33 -3.21 0.59 3.68
C VAL A 33 -4.46 0.32 2.85
N SER A 34 -5.29 1.34 2.67
CA SER A 34 -6.42 1.32 1.76
C SER A 34 -6.03 1.85 0.37
N PRO A 35 -6.81 1.57 -0.68
CA PRO A 35 -6.57 2.18 -1.99
C PRO A 35 -6.60 3.72 -1.98
N ASP A 36 -7.42 4.31 -1.09
CA ASP A 36 -7.55 5.76 -0.95
C ASP A 36 -6.29 6.41 -0.35
N ASP A 37 -5.60 5.71 0.56
CA ASP A 37 -4.30 6.15 1.09
C ASP A 37 -3.25 6.29 -0.02
N ILE A 38 -3.22 5.34 -0.97
CA ILE A 38 -2.31 5.40 -2.13
C ILE A 38 -2.70 6.56 -3.04
N ALA A 39 -3.99 6.71 -3.35
CA ALA A 39 -4.48 7.75 -4.25
C ALA A 39 -4.24 9.18 -3.74
N LYS A 40 -4.12 9.37 -2.43
CA LYS A 40 -3.91 10.67 -1.77
C LYS A 40 -2.47 10.89 -1.29
N SER A 41 -1.57 9.94 -1.53
CA SER A 41 -0.17 10.06 -1.13
C SER A 41 0.51 11.23 -1.84
N GLU A 42 1.33 11.99 -1.10
CA GLU A 42 2.13 13.10 -1.65
C GLU A 42 3.21 12.62 -2.63
N GLU A 43 3.57 11.34 -2.58
CA GLU A 43 4.51 10.68 -3.50
C GLU A 43 3.91 10.39 -4.87
N MET A 44 2.58 10.50 -5.01
CA MET A 44 1.85 10.13 -6.23
C MET A 44 1.36 11.38 -6.97
N ILE A 45 1.53 11.37 -8.29
CA ILE A 45 0.95 12.36 -9.19
C ILE A 45 -0.13 11.73 -10.06
N LYS A 46 -1.27 12.42 -10.19
CA LYS A 46 -2.33 12.02 -11.11
C LYS A 46 -1.90 12.29 -12.56
N ILE A 47 -1.88 11.24 -13.38
CA ILE A 47 -1.66 11.34 -14.84
C ILE A 47 -3.04 11.45 -15.53
N LEU A 48 -3.18 12.38 -16.48
CA LEU A 48 -4.42 12.66 -17.22
C LEU A 48 -4.50 11.90 -18.54
#